data_AF-A0A1Q6ZDJ4-F1
#
_entry.id   AF-A0A1Q6ZDJ4-F1
#
_cell.length_a   1.000
_cell.length_b   1.000
_cell.length_c   1.000
_cell.angle_alpha   90.00
_cell.angle_beta   90.00
_cell.angle_gamma   90.00
#
_symmetry.space_group_name_H-M   'P 1'
#
loop_
_entity.id
_entity.type
_entity.pdbx_description
1 polymer ?
#
loop_
_entity_poly.entity_id
_entity_poly.type
_entity_poly.pdbx_seq_one_letter_code
_entity_poly.pdbx_strand_id
1 'polypeptide(L)'
;MARRTIAVDGEKWEVSPAGRVTVYGRDQFGLIFEQGTGSQRRRRVTHFSPVGARSPDRAFAELSDRELLELFRQSQPAWTAPEVSYAAH
;
A
#
# COMPACT_ATOMS: atom_id res chain seq x y z
N MET A 1 -6.32 4.57 -13.16
CA MET A 1 -5.29 4.37 -12.12
C MET A 1 -4.72 2.98 -12.31
N ALA A 2 -3.41 2.85 -12.43
CA ALA A 2 -2.76 1.56 -12.57
C ALA A 2 -2.97 0.71 -11.30
N ARG A 3 -3.25 -0.58 -11.50
CA ARG A 3 -3.44 -1.56 -10.43
C ARG A 3 -2.60 -2.79 -10.74
N ARG A 4 -1.90 -3.31 -9.75
CA ARG A 4 -1.01 -4.47 -9.90
C ARG A 4 -1.33 -5.50 -8.84
N THR A 5 -0.99 -6.76 -9.09
CA THR A 5 -1.17 -7.83 -8.11
C THR A 5 0.19 -8.42 -7.78
N ILE A 6 0.48 -8.56 -6.49
CA ILE A 6 1.69 -9.20 -5.98
C ILE A 6 1.30 -10.41 -5.12
N ALA A 7 2.16 -11.41 -5.04
CA ALA A 7 2.00 -12.54 -4.14
C ALA A 7 2.91 -12.39 -2.93
N VAL A 8 2.35 -12.42 -1.71
CA VAL A 8 3.09 -12.34 -0.45
C VAL A 8 2.71 -13.53 0.41
N ASP A 9 3.67 -14.37 0.80
CA ASP A 9 3.42 -15.56 1.63
C ASP A 9 2.30 -16.49 1.09
N GLY A 10 2.16 -16.57 -0.23
CA GLY A 10 1.11 -17.34 -0.91
C GLY A 10 -0.25 -16.64 -1.02
N GLU A 11 -0.39 -15.46 -0.44
CA GLU A 11 -1.57 -14.60 -0.50
C GLU A 11 -1.48 -13.58 -1.65
N LYS A 12 -2.56 -13.38 -2.40
CA LYS A 12 -2.62 -12.39 -3.48
C LYS A 12 -3.06 -11.04 -2.95
N TRP A 13 -2.21 -10.04 -3.13
CA TRP A 13 -2.45 -8.65 -2.74
C TRP A 13 -2.53 -7.76 -3.97
N GLU A 14 -3.48 -6.86 -3.95
CA GLU A 14 -3.73 -5.90 -5.00
C GLU A 14 -3.22 -4.53 -4.59
N VAL A 15 -2.35 -3.95 -5.40
CA VAL A 15 -1.65 -2.71 -5.12
C VAL A 15 -2.14 -1.62 -6.04
N SER A 16 -2.40 -0.45 -5.47
CA SER A 16 -2.79 0.74 -6.22
C SER A 16 -2.25 2.00 -5.55
N PRO A 17 -1.88 3.04 -6.31
CA PRO A 17 -1.54 4.33 -5.73
C PRO A 17 -2.80 4.96 -5.11
N ALA A 18 -2.66 5.48 -3.89
CA ALA A 18 -3.67 6.28 -3.23
C ALA A 18 -3.83 7.59 -4.03
N GLY A 19 -4.99 7.80 -4.65
CA GLY A 19 -5.25 8.94 -5.53
C GLY A 19 -5.21 10.33 -4.89
N ARG A 20 -4.82 10.45 -3.62
CA ARG A 20 -4.78 11.72 -2.87
C ARG A 20 -3.34 12.07 -2.53
N VAL A 21 -2.80 13.06 -3.23
CA VAL A 21 -1.57 13.75 -2.82
C VAL A 21 -1.86 14.39 -1.47
N THR A 22 -1.19 13.92 -0.42
CA THR A 22 -1.25 14.58 0.90
C THR A 22 -0.57 15.93 0.79
N VAL A 23 -1.07 16.93 1.53
CA VAL A 23 -0.60 18.34 1.46
C VAL A 23 0.88 18.50 1.84
N TYR A 24 1.46 17.47 2.47
CA TYR A 24 2.88 17.37 2.80
C TYR A 24 3.65 16.64 1.69
N GLY A 25 4.43 17.41 0.92
CA GLY A 25 5.44 16.90 -0.01
C GLY A 25 4.89 16.52 -1.38
N ARG A 26 5.18 17.35 -2.39
CA ARG A 26 4.93 17.09 -3.82
C ARG A 26 5.51 15.77 -4.35
N ASP A 27 6.34 15.11 -3.56
CA ASP A 27 7.17 13.95 -3.94
C ASP A 27 6.83 12.69 -3.13
N GLN A 28 5.74 12.67 -2.35
CA GLN A 28 5.29 11.46 -1.64
C GLN A 28 3.88 11.06 -2.09
N PHE A 29 3.67 9.77 -2.32
CA PHE A 29 2.34 9.22 -2.54
C PHE A 29 2.10 7.94 -1.74
N GLY A 30 0.85 7.74 -1.36
CA GLY A 30 0.43 6.51 -0.67
C GLY A 30 0.31 5.34 -1.65
N LEU A 31 0.65 4.15 -1.19
CA LEU A 31 0.34 2.88 -1.84
C LEU A 31 -0.62 2.10 -0.95
N ILE A 32 -1.68 1.60 -1.56
CA ILE A 32 -2.71 0.82 -0.88
C ILE A 32 -2.59 -0.63 -1.37
N PHE A 33 -2.36 -1.54 -0.43
CA PHE A 33 -2.39 -2.98 -0.65
C PHE A 33 -3.69 -3.52 -0.09
N GLU A 34 -4.43 -4.27 -0.89
CA GLU A 34 -5.73 -4.81 -0.55
C GLU A 34 -5.77 -6.31 -0.82
N GLN A 35 -6.36 -7.06 0.11
CA GLN A 35 -6.57 -8.49 -0.05
C GLN A 35 -7.99 -8.85 0.38
N GLY A 36 -8.60 -9.75 -0.38
CA GLY A 36 -9.93 -10.27 -0.09
C GLY A 36 -11.06 -9.31 -0.49
N THR A 37 -12.28 -9.71 -0.18
CA THR A 37 -13.51 -8.97 -0.51
C THR A 37 -14.44 -8.93 0.70
N GLY A 38 -15.34 -7.94 0.75
CA GLY A 38 -16.35 -7.82 1.81
C GLY A 38 -15.76 -7.65 3.21
N SER A 39 -16.33 -8.36 4.19
CA SER A 39 -15.98 -8.27 5.62
C SER A 39 -14.61 -8.85 5.99
N GLN A 40 -13.95 -9.56 5.06
CA GLN A 40 -12.59 -10.07 5.25
C GLN A 40 -11.53 -9.23 4.52
N ARG A 41 -11.91 -8.04 4.01
CA ARG A 41 -10.97 -7.17 3.28
C ARG A 41 -9.87 -6.68 4.22
N ARG A 42 -8.64 -7.11 3.95
CA ARG A 42 -7.44 -6.61 4.62
C ARG A 42 -6.87 -5.48 3.77
N ARG A 43 -6.61 -4.33 4.40
CA ARG A 43 -5.96 -3.20 3.74
C ARG A 43 -4.69 -2.83 4.51
N ARG A 44 -3.61 -2.59 3.77
CA ARG A 44 -2.36 -2.02 4.27
C ARG A 44 -2.02 -0.79 3.47
N VAL A 45 -1.42 0.20 4.12
CA VAL A 45 -1.03 1.45 3.50
C VAL A 45 0.43 1.71 3.83
N THR A 46 1.20 2.14 2.82
CA THR A 46 2.56 2.65 3.01
C THR A 46 2.72 3.92 2.19
N HIS A 47 3.72 4.73 2.53
CA HIS A 47 4.06 5.92 1.77
C HIS A 47 5.36 5.69 1.02
N PHE A 48 5.37 5.98 -0.26
CA PHE A 48 6.55 5.90 -1.10
C PHE A 48 6.92 7.29 -1.61
N SER A 49 8.18 7.65 -1.43
CA SER A 49 8.76 8.89 -1.93
C SER A 49 9.76 8.55 -3.02
N PRO A 50 9.40 8.65 -4.32
CA PRO A 50 10.36 8.48 -5.39
C PRO A 50 11.51 9.49 -5.28
N VAL A 51 12.73 9.01 -5.50
CA VAL A 51 13.89 9.90 -5.60
C VAL A 51 13.82 10.64 -6.93
N GLY A 52 13.44 11.92 -6.87
CA GLY A 52 13.26 12.81 -8.02
C GLY A 52 11.79 13.11 -8.31
N ALA A 53 11.50 14.35 -8.71
CA ALA A 53 10.15 14.87 -8.97
C ALA A 53 9.48 14.18 -10.17
N ARG A 54 9.02 12.93 -9.99
CA ARG A 54 8.27 12.15 -10.97
C ARG A 54 6.81 12.04 -10.54
N SER A 55 5.92 12.02 -11.53
CA SER A 55 4.49 11.81 -11.30
C SER A 55 4.25 10.44 -10.61
N PRO A 56 3.33 10.36 -9.63
CA PRO A 56 3.11 9.16 -8.82
C PRO A 56 2.69 7.94 -9.65
N ASP A 57 1.92 8.14 -10.73
CA ASP A 57 1.52 7.05 -11.63
C ASP A 57 2.72 6.46 -12.39
N ARG A 58 3.64 7.31 -12.86
CA ARG A 58 4.88 6.88 -13.53
C ARG A 58 5.82 6.18 -12.56
N ALA A 59 6.00 6.74 -11.37
CA ALA A 59 6.81 6.13 -10.32
C ALA A 59 6.26 4.74 -9.94
N PHE A 60 4.94 4.60 -9.82
CA PHE A 60 4.30 3.30 -9.55
C PHE A 60 4.48 2.30 -10.71
N ALA A 61 4.39 2.74 -11.96
CA ALA A 61 4.61 1.89 -13.12
C ALA A 61 6.06 1.37 -13.19
N GLU A 62 7.03 2.16 -12.72
CA GLU A 62 8.46 1.79 -12.69
C GLU A 62 8.82 0.88 -11.49
N LEU A 63 7.96 0.74 -10.47
CA LEU A 63 8.22 -0.16 -9.36
C LEU A 63 8.29 -1.63 -9.84
N SER A 64 9.34 -2.32 -9.40
CA SER A 64 9.46 -3.77 -9.61
C SER A 64 8.65 -4.53 -8.55
N ASP A 65 8.29 -5.79 -8.83
CA ASP A 65 7.62 -6.65 -7.85
C ASP A 65 8.41 -6.77 -6.53
N ARG A 66 9.76 -6.83 -6.61
CA ARG A 66 10.63 -6.82 -5.43
C ARG A 66 10.47 -5.55 -4.59
N GLU A 67 10.41 -4.38 -5.23
CA GLU A 67 10.21 -3.11 -4.52
C GLU A 67 8.82 -3.04 -3.87
N LEU A 68 7.79 -3.52 -4.58
CA LEU A 68 6.43 -3.63 -4.03
C LEU A 68 6.37 -4.58 -2.82
N LEU A 69 7.14 -5.67 -2.84
CA LEU A 69 7.27 -6.59 -1.70
C LEU A 69 7.97 -5.95 -0.50
N GLU A 70 9.05 -5.20 -0.72
CA GLU A 70 9.74 -4.48 0.34
C GLU A 70 8.84 -3.38 0.94
N LEU A 71 8.12 -2.64 0.10
CA LEU A 71 7.13 -1.65 0.52
C LEU A 71 5.96 -2.29 1.29
N PHE A 72 5.54 -3.49 0.90
CA PHE A 72 4.55 -4.28 1.65
C PHE A 72 5.09 -4.70 3.02
N ARG A 73 6.34 -5.15 3.12
CA ARG A 73 6.97 -5.52 4.40
C ARG A 73 7.13 -4.33 5.34
N GLN A 74 7.43 -3.15 4.79
CA GLN A 74 7.47 -1.90 5.53
C GLN A 74 6.07 -1.40 5.92
N SER A 75 5.03 -1.82 5.18
CA SER A 75 3.66 -1.47 5.49
C SER A 75 3.22 -2.13 6.80
N GLN A 76 2.88 -1.30 7.78
CA GLN A 76 2.35 -1.75 9.06
C GLN A 76 1.09 -2.59 8.81
N PRO A 77 1.03 -3.84 9.29
CA PRO A 77 -0.21 -4.57 9.31
C PRO A 77 -1.21 -3.85 10.20
N ALA A 78 -2.40 -3.53 9.68
CA ALA A 78 -3.50 -3.04 10.51
C ALA A 78 -3.89 -4.02 11.64
N TRP A 79 -3.45 -5.29 11.58
CA TRP A 79 -3.68 -6.31 12.62
C TRP A 79 -2.61 -6.35 13.75
N THR A 80 -1.48 -5.65 13.60
CA THR A 80 -0.47 -5.49 14.69
C THR A 80 -0.62 -4.18 15.46
N ALA A 81 -1.60 -3.35 15.14
CA ALA A 81 -2.03 -2.31 16.05
C ALA A 81 -2.89 -2.96 17.14
N PRO A 82 -2.47 -2.94 18.43
CA PRO A 82 -3.29 -3.45 19.55
C PRO A 82 -4.60 -2.67 19.76
N GLU A 83 -4.92 -1.71 18.90
CA GLU A 83 -6.09 -0.85 18.99
C GLU A 83 -7.37 -1.47 18.38
N VAL A 84 -7.28 -2.60 17.65
CA VAL A 84 -8.46 -3.30 17.08
C VAL A 84 -9.01 -4.41 18.01
N SER A 85 -8.60 -4.41 19.29
CA SER A 85 -9.18 -5.26 20.35
C SER A 85 -9.93 -4.46 21.43
N TYR A 86 -10.40 -3.27 21.09
CA TYR A 86 -11.57 -2.64 21.72
C TYR A 86 -12.61 -2.51 20.58
N ALA A 87 -13.71 -3.26 20.51
CA ALA A 87 -14.57 -3.72 21.59
C ALA A 87 -15.04 -5.17 21.34
N ALA A 88 -14.62 -6.06 22.23
CA ALA A 88 -15.52 -7.09 22.74
C ALA A 88 -16.25 -6.46 23.93
N HIS A 89 -17.50 -6.06 23.74
CA HIS A 89 -18.64 -6.22 24.66
C HIS A 89 -19.88 -5.47 24.17
#